data_AF-A0A0F0DIR7-F1
#
_entry.id   AF-A0A0F0DIR7-F1
#
_cell.length_a   1.000
_cell.length_b   1.000
_cell.length_c   1.000
_cell.angle_alpha   90.00
_cell.angle_beta   90.00
_cell.angle_gamma   90.00
#
_symmetry.space_group_name_H-M   'P 1'
#
loop_
_entity.id
_entity.type
_entity.pdbx_description
1 polymer ?
#
loop_
_entity_poly.entity_id
_entity_poly.type
_entity_poly.pdbx_seq_one_letter_code
_entity_poly.pdbx_strand_id
1 'polypeptide(L)'
;MLPDDVLEELVRRTPLRQYLIEAAWHDLCTESRLQLLSAVARSEDGCLPAWLSLLGLRDKARIVRYATAQRTHFSRADNQVSASNAEPLQAQSDGDRAFSTQEIVRIASSDPSKLVVAVAALSTAACAPMAGGTSQFERLIFSRTCDAAFFGNFVFWLSAAIDHGTSDDALGECVTEYLARNDVRRALAEIAGNNQVDGSDDHCLNDAIALAWTVIKRAGPRVRTQLALVAPTRHGMFRISVEQLCEMPSDVLAVFPRRDDSEEIRAVLKIMREAPNRFPEPARAASAHCTNSAETAIQQVTGKASYNEQQLACGLADLERQVQGLQERLSQLTNATAERGVPYH
;
A
#
# COMPACT_ATOMS: atom_id res chain seq x y z
N MET A 1 1.23 1.92 25.96
CA MET A 1 0.33 1.44 24.90
C MET A 1 -0.86 0.75 25.54
N LEU A 2 -2.04 0.89 24.94
CA LEU A 2 -3.25 0.24 25.44
C LEU A 2 -3.18 -1.27 25.15
N PRO A 3 -3.56 -2.13 26.12
CA PRO A 3 -3.84 -3.54 25.86
C PRO A 3 -4.90 -3.72 24.76
N ASP A 4 -4.79 -4.78 23.95
CA ASP A 4 -5.63 -4.98 22.78
C ASP A 4 -7.12 -5.16 23.14
N ASP A 5 -7.40 -5.83 24.26
CA ASP A 5 -8.75 -6.01 24.83
C ASP A 5 -9.39 -4.68 25.25
N VAL A 6 -8.61 -3.80 25.89
CA VAL A 6 -9.06 -2.45 26.26
C VAL A 6 -9.30 -1.59 25.02
N LEU A 7 -8.42 -1.69 24.03
CA LEU A 7 -8.57 -0.97 22.77
C LEU A 7 -9.81 -1.43 22.00
N GLU A 8 -10.06 -2.74 21.96
CA GLU A 8 -11.25 -3.32 21.32
C GLU A 8 -12.54 -2.79 21.96
N GLU A 9 -12.60 -2.75 23.30
CA GLU A 9 -13.76 -2.23 24.02
C GLU A 9 -13.99 -0.74 23.77
N LEU A 10 -12.90 0.06 23.75
CA LEU A 10 -12.96 1.50 23.48
C LEU A 10 -13.32 1.82 22.02
N VAL A 11 -13.09 0.91 21.08
CA VAL A 11 -13.41 1.11 19.66
C VAL A 11 -14.84 0.68 19.35
N ARG A 12 -15.37 -0.29 20.10
CA ARG A 12 -16.74 -0.79 19.93
C ARG A 12 -17.75 0.36 19.92
N ARG A 13 -18.69 0.33 18.97
CA ARG A 13 -19.77 1.33 18.83
C ARG A 13 -20.79 1.20 19.97
N THR A 14 -20.39 1.60 21.17
CA THR A 14 -21.23 1.64 22.37
C THR A 14 -21.63 3.09 22.69
N PRO A 15 -22.78 3.33 23.33
CA PRO A 15 -23.17 4.68 23.76
C PRO A 15 -22.18 5.31 24.74
N LEU A 16 -21.41 4.50 25.47
CA LEU A 16 -20.45 4.96 26.47
C LEU A 16 -19.07 5.30 25.89
N ARG A 17 -18.82 4.94 24.62
CA ARG A 17 -17.51 5.11 23.96
C ARG A 17 -16.97 6.54 24.10
N GLN A 18 -17.78 7.54 23.75
CA GLN A 18 -17.36 8.94 23.82
C GLN A 18 -16.97 9.35 25.25
N TYR A 19 -17.84 9.05 26.21
CA TYR A 19 -17.63 9.42 27.61
C TYR A 19 -16.37 8.77 28.20
N LEU A 20 -16.16 7.47 27.94
CA LEU A 20 -14.98 6.74 28.44
C LEU A 20 -13.68 7.30 27.85
N ILE A 21 -13.68 7.60 26.55
CA ILE A 21 -12.51 8.16 25.88
C ILE A 21 -12.22 9.57 26.36
N GLU A 22 -13.23 10.44 26.46
CA GLU A 22 -13.07 11.81 26.96
C GLU A 22 -12.55 11.82 28.40
N ALA A 23 -13.09 10.96 29.27
CA ALA A 23 -12.66 10.85 30.65
C ALA A 23 -11.20 10.38 30.78
N ALA A 24 -10.78 9.40 29.96
CA ALA A 24 -9.43 8.84 30.02
C ALA A 24 -8.40 9.67 29.25
N TRP A 25 -8.81 10.55 28.32
CA TRP A 25 -7.93 11.15 27.31
C TRP A 25 -6.67 11.80 27.88
N HIS A 26 -6.83 12.56 28.97
CA HIS A 26 -5.72 13.28 29.60
C HIS A 26 -4.71 12.36 30.29
N ASP A 27 -5.13 11.18 30.73
CA ASP A 27 -4.30 10.19 31.39
C ASP A 27 -3.59 9.24 30.41
N LEU A 28 -4.07 9.15 29.17
CA LEU A 28 -3.41 8.38 28.12
C LEU A 28 -2.06 8.98 27.73
N CYS A 29 -1.04 8.14 27.55
CA CYS A 29 0.21 8.58 26.94
C CYS A 29 0.02 8.90 25.43
N THR A 30 0.97 9.63 24.84
CA THR A 30 0.92 10.03 23.41
C THR A 30 0.71 8.82 22.49
N GLU A 31 1.44 7.73 22.71
CA GLU A 31 1.37 6.50 21.93
C GLU A 31 -0.02 5.87 22.01
N SER A 32 -0.60 5.82 23.22
CA SER A 32 -1.96 5.29 23.42
C SER A 32 -3.02 6.16 22.74
N ARG A 33 -2.87 7.49 22.74
CA ARG A 33 -3.77 8.39 21.98
C ARG A 33 -3.66 8.15 20.48
N LEU A 34 -2.45 8.00 19.94
CA LEU A 34 -2.23 7.71 18.53
C LEU A 34 -2.79 6.33 18.11
N GLN A 35 -2.62 5.32 18.98
CA GLN A 35 -3.18 3.98 18.81
C GLN A 35 -4.72 4.04 18.77
N LEU A 36 -5.33 4.76 19.71
CA LEU A 36 -6.78 4.95 19.78
C LEU A 36 -7.34 5.67 18.56
N LEU A 37 -6.74 6.80 18.14
CA LEU A 37 -7.13 7.52 16.92
C LEU A 37 -7.08 6.61 15.69
N SER A 38 -6.02 5.81 15.56
CA SER A 38 -5.87 4.89 14.44
C SER A 38 -6.85 3.71 14.48
N ALA A 39 -7.24 3.25 15.66
CA ALA A 39 -8.20 2.17 15.82
C ALA A 39 -9.64 2.62 15.56
N VAL A 40 -10.03 3.78 16.10
CA VAL A 40 -11.35 4.35 15.85
C VAL A 40 -11.52 4.69 14.38
N ALA A 41 -10.55 5.34 13.73
CA ALA A 41 -10.64 5.63 12.30
C ALA A 41 -10.81 4.36 11.45
N ARG A 42 -10.12 3.26 11.77
CA ARG A 42 -10.31 1.97 11.07
C ARG A 42 -11.72 1.39 11.23
N SER A 43 -12.39 1.66 12.37
CA SER A 43 -13.77 1.21 12.60
C SER A 43 -14.84 2.11 11.98
N GLU A 44 -14.45 3.28 11.46
CA GLU A 44 -15.33 4.35 10.97
C GLU A 44 -14.92 4.76 9.53
N ASP A 45 -14.63 3.78 8.68
CA ASP A 45 -14.31 3.97 7.26
C ASP A 45 -13.18 5.00 6.99
N GLY A 46 -12.18 5.01 7.88
CA GLY A 46 -11.01 5.88 7.79
C GLY A 46 -11.17 7.26 8.41
N CYS A 47 -12.35 7.62 8.91
CA CYS A 47 -12.64 8.95 9.45
C CYS A 47 -12.84 8.96 10.97
N LEU A 48 -12.45 10.04 11.64
CA LEU A 48 -12.75 10.23 13.07
C LEU A 48 -14.12 10.87 13.27
N PRO A 49 -14.88 10.47 14.30
CA PRO A 49 -16.09 11.19 14.68
C PRO A 49 -15.74 12.62 15.13
N ALA A 50 -16.69 13.55 14.95
CA ALA A 50 -16.45 14.98 15.19
C ALA A 50 -15.96 15.28 16.63
N TRP A 51 -16.55 14.64 17.64
CA TRP A 51 -16.14 14.83 19.03
C TRP A 51 -14.68 14.41 19.28
N LEU A 52 -14.23 13.31 18.67
CA LEU A 52 -12.85 12.83 18.81
C LEU A 52 -11.88 13.68 18.00
N SER A 53 -12.34 14.23 16.87
CA SER A 53 -11.59 15.21 16.10
C SER A 53 -11.35 16.49 16.92
N LEU A 54 -12.38 17.01 17.60
CA LEU A 54 -12.25 18.16 18.49
C LEU A 54 -11.31 17.88 19.66
N LEU A 55 -11.45 16.73 20.29
CA LEU A 55 -10.61 16.31 21.41
C LEU A 55 -9.13 16.20 21.00
N GLY A 56 -8.87 15.53 19.88
CA GLY A 56 -7.52 15.32 19.37
C GLY A 56 -6.85 16.59 18.83
N LEU A 57 -7.59 17.46 18.14
CA LEU A 57 -7.08 18.76 17.66
C LEU A 57 -6.76 19.74 18.80
N ARG A 58 -7.33 19.53 19.99
CA ARG A 58 -7.02 20.31 21.20
C ARG A 58 -5.90 19.69 22.05
N ASP A 59 -5.32 18.57 21.63
CA ASP A 59 -4.29 17.88 22.39
C ASP A 59 -3.01 18.73 22.54
N LYS A 60 -2.26 18.53 23.63
CA LYS A 60 -0.99 19.24 23.88
C LYS A 60 0.12 18.80 22.92
N ALA A 61 0.15 17.52 22.56
CA ALA A 61 1.17 16.94 21.70
C ALA A 61 0.89 17.25 20.23
N ARG A 62 1.86 17.89 19.55
CA ARG A 62 1.75 18.26 18.12
C ARG A 62 1.47 17.07 17.21
N ILE A 63 2.06 15.91 17.53
CA ILE A 63 1.88 14.69 16.72
C ILE A 63 0.47 14.10 16.84
N VAL A 64 -0.18 14.25 18.00
CA VAL A 64 -1.58 13.85 18.20
C VAL A 64 -2.48 14.75 17.36
N ARG A 65 -2.31 16.07 17.47
CA ARG A 65 -3.08 17.04 16.65
C ARG A 65 -2.94 16.78 15.15
N TYR A 66 -1.70 16.52 14.68
CA TYR A 66 -1.44 16.18 13.29
C TYR A 66 -2.11 14.86 12.87
N ALA A 67 -1.97 13.80 13.67
CA ALA A 67 -2.58 12.50 13.38
C ALA A 67 -4.12 12.56 13.39
N THR A 68 -4.69 13.42 14.24
CA THR A 68 -6.12 13.73 14.24
C THR A 68 -6.50 14.44 12.95
N ALA A 69 -5.83 15.54 12.60
CA ALA A 69 -6.11 16.28 11.37
C ALA A 69 -6.09 15.37 10.13
N GLN A 70 -5.12 14.46 10.01
CA GLN A 70 -5.04 13.54 8.87
C GLN A 70 -6.25 12.62 8.68
N ARG A 71 -7.00 12.36 9.74
CA ARG A 71 -8.14 11.43 9.78
C ARG A 71 -9.47 12.15 9.99
N THR A 72 -9.46 13.48 9.97
CA THR A 72 -10.65 14.31 10.13
C THR A 72 -11.15 14.72 8.75
N HIS A 73 -12.42 14.47 8.47
CA HIS A 73 -13.05 14.95 7.25
C HIS A 73 -13.42 16.43 7.40
N PHE A 74 -12.71 17.32 6.70
CA PHE A 74 -12.96 18.76 6.73
C PHE A 74 -13.94 19.15 5.62
N SER A 75 -15.24 18.87 5.80
CA SER A 75 -16.25 19.33 4.84
C SER A 75 -16.47 20.83 5.00
N ARG A 76 -16.38 21.60 3.90
CA ARG A 76 -16.78 23.01 3.89
C ARG A 76 -18.30 23.04 3.70
N ALA A 77 -19.02 23.70 4.61
CA ALA A 77 -20.49 23.80 4.59
C ALA A 77 -21.08 24.53 3.35
N ASP A 78 -20.25 24.96 2.39
CA ASP A 78 -20.63 25.88 1.31
C ASP A 78 -21.27 25.20 0.06
N ASN A 79 -21.58 23.91 0.08
CA ASN A 79 -22.29 23.23 -1.03
C ASN A 79 -23.73 22.81 -0.71
N GLN A 80 -24.47 23.60 0.08
CA GLN A 80 -25.94 23.46 0.21
C GLN A 80 -26.70 24.21 -0.88
N VAL A 81 -26.34 24.07 -2.17
CA VAL A 81 -27.25 24.40 -3.27
C VAL A 81 -27.05 23.42 -4.42
N SER A 82 -27.68 22.24 -4.33
CA SER A 82 -28.42 21.61 -5.45
C SER A 82 -29.11 20.31 -5.01
N ALA A 83 -30.39 20.48 -4.70
CA ALA A 83 -31.54 19.57 -4.76
C ALA A 83 -31.37 18.04 -4.74
N SER A 84 -32.08 17.42 -3.79
CA SER A 84 -33.02 16.33 -4.12
C SER A 84 -34.06 16.20 -3.00
N ASN A 85 -35.33 16.28 -3.39
CA ASN A 85 -36.49 16.08 -2.54
C ASN A 85 -36.57 14.62 -2.07
N ALA A 86 -36.16 14.31 -0.84
CA ALA A 86 -36.54 13.10 -0.13
C ALA A 86 -36.49 13.32 1.39
N GLU A 87 -37.68 13.35 1.99
CA GLU A 87 -38.06 13.16 3.40
C GLU A 87 -37.50 14.04 4.54
N PRO A 88 -38.37 14.57 5.43
CA PRO A 88 -37.97 15.36 6.60
C PRO A 88 -37.97 14.49 7.87
N LEU A 89 -36.84 13.84 8.19
CA LEU A 89 -36.67 13.17 9.50
C LEU A 89 -35.32 13.42 10.22
N GLN A 90 -34.40 14.23 9.68
CA GLN A 90 -33.05 14.44 10.25
C GLN A 90 -32.69 15.89 10.65
N ALA A 91 -33.66 16.80 10.72
CA ALA A 91 -33.40 18.22 10.94
C ALA A 91 -32.81 18.59 12.33
N GLN A 92 -32.75 17.67 13.30
CA GLN A 92 -32.14 17.93 14.63
C GLN A 92 -30.66 17.49 14.75
N SER A 93 -30.14 16.60 13.89
CA SER A 93 -28.73 16.16 13.97
C SER A 93 -27.76 17.00 13.13
N ASP A 94 -28.29 17.78 12.19
CA ASP A 94 -27.46 18.54 11.24
C ASP A 94 -26.91 19.84 11.83
N GLY A 95 -27.60 20.42 12.83
CA GLY A 95 -27.15 21.62 13.54
C GLY A 95 -25.87 21.39 14.35
N ASP A 96 -25.84 20.34 15.17
CA ASP A 96 -24.67 19.99 15.99
C ASP A 96 -23.49 19.48 15.15
N ARG A 97 -23.78 18.78 14.04
CA ARG A 97 -22.76 18.34 13.08
C ARG A 97 -22.15 19.52 12.30
N ALA A 98 -22.96 20.47 11.85
CA ALA A 98 -22.48 21.66 11.15
C ALA A 98 -21.66 22.57 12.07
N PHE A 99 -22.11 22.77 13.32
CA PHE A 99 -21.38 23.53 14.33
C PHE A 99 -20.02 22.90 14.66
N SER A 100 -20.01 21.58 14.89
CA SER A 100 -18.78 20.84 15.18
C SER A 100 -17.80 20.89 14.00
N THR A 101 -18.29 20.83 12.76
CA THR A 101 -17.43 20.88 11.57
C THR A 101 -16.78 22.26 11.38
N GLN A 102 -17.54 23.35 11.55
CA GLN A 102 -16.96 24.71 11.50
C GLN A 102 -15.94 24.93 12.62
N GLU A 103 -16.22 24.43 13.82
CA GLU A 103 -15.28 24.54 14.93
C GLU A 103 -13.99 23.74 14.69
N ILE A 104 -14.08 22.53 14.17
CA ILE A 104 -12.94 21.69 13.76
C ILE A 104 -12.07 22.44 12.74
N VAL A 105 -12.67 22.99 11.68
CA VAL A 105 -11.95 23.77 10.65
C VAL A 105 -11.27 24.99 11.27
N ARG A 106 -11.96 25.71 12.16
CA ARG A 106 -11.41 26.88 12.86
C ARG A 106 -10.20 26.52 13.72
N ILE A 107 -10.30 25.46 14.53
CA ILE A 107 -9.20 25.01 15.40
C ILE A 107 -8.00 24.61 14.55
N ALA A 108 -8.21 23.78 13.51
CA ALA A 108 -7.11 23.29 12.69
C ALA A 108 -6.46 24.40 11.86
N SER A 109 -7.24 25.34 11.32
CA SER A 109 -6.73 26.50 10.55
C SER A 109 -5.96 27.50 11.41
N SER A 110 -6.17 27.51 12.73
CA SER A 110 -5.47 28.39 13.68
C SER A 110 -4.40 27.66 14.50
N ASP A 111 -4.09 26.39 14.17
CA ASP A 111 -3.07 25.62 14.89
C ASP A 111 -1.67 26.25 14.69
N PRO A 112 -0.84 26.35 15.74
CA PRO A 112 0.53 26.86 15.61
C PRO A 112 1.42 25.98 14.72
N SER A 113 1.03 24.73 14.46
CA SER A 113 1.73 23.79 13.59
C SER A 113 1.30 23.99 12.14
N LYS A 114 2.25 24.41 11.29
CA LYS A 114 2.04 24.49 9.83
C LYS A 114 1.60 23.15 9.22
N LEU A 115 1.97 22.02 9.81
CA LEU A 115 1.54 20.69 9.36
C LEU A 115 0.03 20.49 9.56
N VAL A 116 -0.52 20.92 10.69
CA VAL A 116 -1.96 20.78 10.99
C VAL A 116 -2.76 21.71 10.09
N VAL A 117 -2.32 22.96 9.97
CA VAL A 117 -2.95 23.96 9.09
C VAL A 117 -2.98 23.49 7.65
N ALA A 118 -1.85 22.97 7.14
CA ALA A 118 -1.79 22.47 5.77
C ALA A 118 -2.69 21.24 5.56
N VAL A 119 -2.73 20.27 6.48
CA VAL A 119 -3.68 19.14 6.37
C VAL A 119 -5.13 19.61 6.32
N ALA A 120 -5.51 20.55 7.19
CA ALA A 120 -6.86 21.09 7.20
C ALA A 120 -7.21 21.80 5.89
N ALA A 121 -6.29 22.63 5.37
CA ALA A 121 -6.47 23.28 4.09
C ALA A 121 -6.66 22.26 2.95
N LEU A 122 -5.87 21.19 2.96
CA LEU A 122 -5.90 20.16 1.91
C LEU A 122 -7.22 19.37 1.89
N SER A 123 -7.74 18.97 3.04
CA SER A 123 -9.01 18.23 3.12
C SER A 123 -10.25 19.10 2.85
N THR A 124 -10.14 20.43 2.93
CA THR A 124 -11.23 21.35 2.53
C THR A 124 -11.28 21.64 1.03
N ALA A 125 -10.20 21.35 0.29
CA ALA A 125 -10.11 21.63 -1.13
C ALA A 125 -10.37 20.36 -1.93
N ALA A 126 -11.26 20.43 -2.92
CA ALA A 126 -11.37 19.35 -3.91
C ALA A 126 -9.99 19.07 -4.53
N CYS A 127 -9.71 17.81 -4.90
CA CYS A 127 -8.36 17.38 -5.33
C CYS A 127 -7.77 18.19 -6.52
N ALA A 128 -8.59 18.82 -7.37
CA ALA A 128 -8.16 19.58 -8.55
C ALA A 128 -7.51 20.96 -8.25
N PRO A 129 -8.14 21.88 -7.49
CA PRO A 129 -7.60 23.23 -7.25
C PRO A 129 -6.25 23.28 -6.51
N MET A 130 -5.75 22.17 -5.96
CA MET A 130 -4.49 22.13 -5.20
C MET A 130 -3.25 21.81 -6.02
N ALA A 131 -3.43 21.46 -7.29
CA ALA A 131 -2.33 21.14 -8.19
C ALA A 131 -1.56 22.39 -8.67
N GLY A 132 -2.23 23.54 -8.74
CA GLY A 132 -1.67 24.82 -9.17
C GLY A 132 -1.32 25.74 -8.02
N GLY A 133 -0.07 26.20 -7.94
CA GLY A 133 0.33 27.27 -7.03
C GLY A 133 0.51 26.88 -5.55
N THR A 134 0.42 25.59 -5.21
CA THR A 134 0.76 25.09 -3.86
C THR A 134 2.27 24.99 -3.65
N SER A 135 2.70 25.06 -2.40
CA SER A 135 4.09 24.83 -2.00
C SER A 135 4.46 23.34 -2.06
N GLN A 136 5.75 23.02 -2.17
CA GLN A 136 6.20 21.62 -2.13
C GLN A 136 5.82 20.93 -0.82
N PHE A 137 5.81 21.68 0.29
CA PHE A 137 5.37 21.20 1.58
C PHE A 137 3.90 20.72 1.56
N GLU A 138 2.99 21.51 0.99
CA GLU A 138 1.58 21.15 0.88
C GLU A 138 1.37 19.93 -0.02
N ARG A 139 2.10 19.83 -1.14
CA ARG A 139 2.05 18.65 -2.03
C ARG A 139 2.50 17.36 -1.32
N LEU A 140 3.58 17.43 -0.55
CA LEU A 140 4.05 16.28 0.24
C LEU A 140 3.05 15.89 1.32
N ILE A 141 2.40 16.87 1.95
CA ILE A 141 1.35 16.57 2.93
C ILE A 141 0.17 15.88 2.25
N PHE A 142 -0.27 16.35 1.07
CA PHE A 142 -1.33 15.70 0.30
C PHE A 142 -0.99 14.22 0.01
N SER A 143 0.24 13.93 -0.42
CA SER A 143 0.66 12.54 -0.68
C SER A 143 0.56 11.62 0.56
N ARG A 144 0.50 12.20 1.77
CA ARG A 144 0.43 11.52 3.06
C ARG A 144 -0.97 11.54 3.72
N THR A 145 -1.97 12.19 3.13
CA THR A 145 -3.34 12.24 3.71
C THR A 145 -4.15 10.98 3.39
N CYS A 146 -5.18 10.71 4.19
CA CYS A 146 -6.11 9.60 3.94
C CYS A 146 -6.86 9.77 2.61
N ASP A 147 -7.17 11.00 2.21
CA ASP A 147 -7.87 11.27 0.94
C ASP A 147 -7.06 10.83 -0.30
N ALA A 148 -5.73 10.92 -0.22
CA ALA A 148 -4.84 10.41 -1.26
C ALA A 148 -4.71 8.87 -1.24
N ALA A 149 -5.10 8.18 -0.16
CA ALA A 149 -4.97 6.72 -0.06
C ALA A 149 -5.74 5.98 -1.16
N PHE A 150 -6.80 6.60 -1.68
CA PHE A 150 -7.49 6.11 -2.88
C PHE A 150 -6.65 6.44 -4.12
N PHE A 151 -6.25 5.40 -4.85
CA PHE A 151 -5.40 5.53 -6.04
C PHE A 151 -5.93 6.54 -7.06
N GLY A 152 -7.24 6.57 -7.31
CA GLY A 152 -7.84 7.52 -8.24
C GLY A 152 -7.67 8.98 -7.84
N ASN A 153 -7.77 9.30 -6.55
CA ASN A 153 -7.61 10.67 -6.06
C ASN A 153 -6.16 11.16 -6.25
N PHE A 154 -5.20 10.30 -5.94
CA PHE A 154 -3.78 10.61 -6.12
C PHE A 154 -3.43 10.81 -7.61
N VAL A 155 -3.89 9.92 -8.49
CA VAL A 155 -3.62 10.01 -9.93
C VAL A 155 -4.29 11.25 -10.53
N PHE A 156 -5.52 11.56 -10.13
CA PHE A 156 -6.22 12.77 -10.58
C PHE A 156 -5.49 14.05 -10.15
N TRP A 157 -5.05 14.12 -8.89
CA TRP A 157 -4.24 15.23 -8.40
C TRP A 157 -2.91 15.35 -9.16
N LEU A 158 -2.22 14.23 -9.40
CA LEU A 158 -0.95 14.21 -10.11
C LEU A 158 -1.10 14.68 -11.56
N SER A 159 -2.17 14.22 -12.22
CA SER A 159 -2.57 14.65 -13.55
C SER A 159 -2.73 16.17 -13.61
N ALA A 160 -3.49 16.74 -12.67
CA ALA A 160 -3.67 18.18 -12.58
C ALA A 160 -2.35 18.92 -12.28
N ALA A 161 -1.49 18.37 -11.41
CA ALA A 161 -0.22 19.01 -11.02
C ALA A 161 0.79 19.09 -12.18
N ILE A 162 0.78 18.09 -13.07
CA ILE A 162 1.51 18.10 -14.33
C ILE A 162 0.98 19.21 -15.25
N ASP A 163 -0.34 19.32 -15.40
CA ASP A 163 -0.97 20.33 -16.26
C ASP A 163 -0.69 21.77 -15.79
N HIS A 164 -0.43 21.95 -14.49
CA HIS A 164 -0.03 23.24 -13.91
C HIS A 164 1.49 23.50 -13.97
N GLY A 165 2.27 22.62 -14.60
CA GLY A 165 3.71 22.82 -14.78
C GLY A 165 4.55 22.58 -13.53
N THR A 166 4.07 21.78 -12.57
CA THR A 166 4.90 21.37 -11.42
C THR A 166 6.10 20.55 -11.91
N SER A 167 7.29 20.78 -11.38
CA SER A 167 8.50 20.09 -11.83
C SER A 167 8.46 18.58 -11.55
N ASP A 168 9.08 17.79 -12.43
CA ASP A 168 9.16 16.33 -12.31
C ASP A 168 9.86 15.89 -11.02
N ASP A 169 10.86 16.64 -10.54
CA ASP A 169 11.51 16.35 -9.26
C ASP A 169 10.57 16.49 -8.07
N ALA A 170 9.80 17.59 -8.03
CA ALA A 170 8.84 17.87 -6.97
C ALA A 170 7.73 16.81 -6.93
N LEU A 171 7.22 16.42 -8.11
CA LEU A 171 6.21 15.38 -8.23
C LEU A 171 6.78 13.99 -7.93
N GLY A 172 8.02 13.71 -8.32
CA GLY A 172 8.70 12.45 -8.03
C GLY A 172 8.91 12.22 -6.52
N GLU A 173 9.17 13.27 -5.74
CA GLU A 173 9.16 13.17 -4.28
C GLU A 173 7.77 12.78 -3.75
N CYS A 174 6.70 13.40 -4.27
CA CYS A 174 5.34 13.10 -3.85
C CYS A 174 4.93 11.66 -4.21
N VAL A 175 5.32 11.16 -5.38
CA VAL A 175 5.10 9.76 -5.78
C VAL A 175 5.88 8.81 -4.88
N THR A 176 7.13 9.15 -4.54
CA THR A 176 7.95 8.34 -3.62
C THR A 176 7.29 8.23 -2.25
N GLU A 177 6.83 9.35 -1.69
CA GLU A 177 6.13 9.40 -0.40
C GLU A 177 4.80 8.63 -0.43
N TYR A 178 4.03 8.80 -1.50
CA TYR A 178 2.77 8.07 -1.70
C TYR A 178 2.99 6.55 -1.71
N LEU A 179 3.95 6.08 -2.52
CA LEU A 179 4.25 4.65 -2.67
C LEU A 179 4.96 4.04 -1.45
N ALA A 180 5.55 4.85 -0.58
CA ALA A 180 6.13 4.37 0.68
C ALA A 180 5.07 3.92 1.69
N ARG A 181 3.80 4.31 1.52
CA ARG A 181 2.75 4.03 2.49
C ARG A 181 2.27 2.58 2.43
N ASN A 182 2.04 1.97 3.60
CA ASN A 182 1.63 0.56 3.70
C ASN A 182 0.21 0.31 3.18
N ASP A 183 -0.71 1.24 3.44
CA ASP A 183 -2.10 1.20 2.97
C ASP A 183 -2.16 1.25 1.44
N VAL A 184 -1.42 2.17 0.82
CA VAL A 184 -1.32 2.31 -0.64
C VAL A 184 -0.73 1.06 -1.29
N ARG A 185 0.38 0.54 -0.76
CA ARG A 185 1.01 -0.68 -1.30
C ARG A 185 0.08 -1.89 -1.22
N ARG A 186 -0.68 -2.01 -0.13
CA ARG A 186 -1.67 -3.08 0.02
C ARG A 186 -2.82 -2.91 -0.97
N ALA A 187 -3.40 -1.71 -1.07
CA ALA A 187 -4.49 -1.43 -2.00
C ALA A 187 -4.07 -1.70 -3.46
N LEU A 188 -2.87 -1.27 -3.88
CA LEU A 188 -2.35 -1.55 -5.22
C LEU A 188 -2.14 -3.06 -5.48
N ALA A 189 -1.66 -3.80 -4.47
CA ALA A 189 -1.51 -5.24 -4.57
C ALA A 189 -2.87 -5.96 -4.66
N GLU A 190 -3.87 -5.48 -3.92
CA GLU A 190 -5.26 -5.97 -4.00
C GLU A 190 -5.85 -5.72 -5.39
N ILE A 191 -5.70 -4.51 -5.95
CA ILE A 191 -6.16 -4.17 -7.30
C ILE A 191 -5.50 -5.08 -8.36
N ALA A 192 -4.20 -5.34 -8.23
CA ALA A 192 -3.48 -6.21 -9.16
C ALA A 192 -3.89 -7.70 -9.04
N GLY A 193 -4.29 -8.13 -7.84
CA GLY A 193 -4.63 -9.52 -7.53
C GLY A 193 -6.11 -9.89 -7.68
N ASN A 194 -7.02 -8.92 -7.54
CA ASN A 194 -8.46 -9.17 -7.58
C ASN A 194 -9.03 -8.95 -8.99
N ASN A 195 -9.48 -10.05 -9.61
CA ASN A 195 -10.32 -10.01 -10.81
C ASN A 195 -11.82 -10.03 -10.47
N GLN A 196 -12.19 -10.01 -9.18
CA GLN A 196 -13.59 -9.98 -8.76
C GLN A 196 -14.14 -8.55 -8.87
N VAL A 197 -15.39 -8.47 -9.34
CA VAL A 197 -16.07 -7.24 -9.77
C VAL A 197 -17.13 -6.88 -8.74
N ASP A 198 -17.09 -5.68 -8.18
CA ASP A 198 -18.15 -5.06 -7.39
C ASP A 198 -18.50 -3.67 -7.97
N GLY A 199 -19.73 -3.53 -8.47
CA GLY A 199 -20.01 -2.77 -9.70
C GLY A 199 -19.79 -1.24 -9.72
N SER A 200 -19.89 -0.50 -8.60
CA SER A 200 -19.78 0.97 -8.63
C SER A 200 -18.35 1.49 -8.42
N ASP A 201 -17.64 0.92 -7.45
CA ASP A 201 -16.28 1.34 -7.09
C ASP A 201 -15.28 0.95 -8.20
N ASP A 202 -15.60 -0.11 -8.93
CA ASP A 202 -14.85 -0.59 -10.07
C ASP A 202 -14.81 0.40 -11.24
N HIS A 203 -15.89 1.14 -11.50
CA HIS A 203 -15.90 2.10 -12.62
C HIS A 203 -14.92 3.24 -12.38
N CYS A 204 -14.95 3.84 -11.19
CA CYS A 204 -14.02 4.90 -10.80
C CYS A 204 -12.56 4.41 -10.79
N LEU A 205 -12.34 3.16 -10.38
CA LEU A 205 -11.01 2.57 -10.37
C LEU A 205 -10.49 2.27 -11.79
N ASN A 206 -11.36 1.82 -12.70
CA ASN A 206 -11.01 1.62 -14.12
C ASN A 206 -10.58 2.94 -14.78
N ASP A 207 -11.33 4.01 -14.54
CA ASP A 207 -10.98 5.35 -15.02
C ASP A 207 -9.67 5.85 -14.42
N ALA A 208 -9.44 5.59 -13.14
CA ALA A 208 -8.19 5.91 -12.46
C ALA A 208 -6.98 5.16 -13.08
N ILE A 209 -7.14 3.88 -13.42
CA ILE A 209 -6.09 3.09 -14.08
C ILE A 209 -5.81 3.65 -15.47
N ALA A 210 -6.85 3.92 -16.28
CA ALA A 210 -6.71 4.54 -17.59
C ALA A 210 -5.98 5.90 -17.50
N LEU A 211 -6.36 6.71 -16.51
CA LEU A 211 -5.72 8.00 -16.25
C LEU A 211 -4.27 7.83 -15.81
N ALA A 212 -3.95 6.84 -14.98
CA ALA A 212 -2.58 6.60 -14.51
C ALA A 212 -1.62 6.32 -15.67
N TRP A 213 -2.03 5.47 -16.62
CA TRP A 213 -1.24 5.21 -17.82
C TRP A 213 -1.16 6.40 -18.77
N THR A 214 -2.19 7.25 -18.81
CA THR A 214 -2.15 8.53 -19.52
C THR A 214 -1.14 9.49 -18.86
N VAL A 215 -1.12 9.56 -17.54
CA VAL A 215 -0.16 10.34 -16.75
C VAL A 215 1.27 9.83 -17.00
N ILE A 216 1.50 8.51 -16.97
CA ILE A 216 2.81 7.90 -17.27
C ILE A 216 3.35 8.33 -18.65
N LYS A 217 2.48 8.38 -19.68
CA LYS A 217 2.88 8.79 -21.03
C LYS A 217 3.41 10.23 -21.06
N ARG A 218 2.79 11.16 -20.32
CA ARG A 218 3.09 12.61 -20.40
C ARG A 218 3.99 13.15 -19.29
N ALA A 219 4.12 12.45 -18.17
CA ALA A 219 4.93 12.89 -17.04
C ALA A 219 6.43 12.91 -17.37
N GLY A 220 7.22 13.60 -16.54
CA GLY A 220 8.67 13.57 -16.66
C GLY A 220 9.28 12.22 -16.25
N PRO A 221 10.58 12.00 -16.57
CA PRO A 221 11.27 10.72 -16.41
C PRO A 221 11.17 10.10 -15.02
N ARG A 222 11.27 10.91 -13.96
CA ARG A 222 11.25 10.39 -12.59
C ARG A 222 9.86 9.87 -12.23
N VAL A 223 8.82 10.68 -12.45
CA VAL A 223 7.44 10.30 -12.12
C VAL A 223 7.00 9.08 -12.94
N ARG A 224 7.27 9.06 -14.25
CA ARG A 224 6.79 7.97 -15.12
C ARG A 224 7.44 6.63 -14.79
N THR A 225 8.75 6.60 -14.50
CA THR A 225 9.43 5.35 -14.11
C THR A 225 8.91 4.83 -12.78
N GLN A 226 8.67 5.71 -11.80
CA GLN A 226 8.15 5.31 -10.49
C GLN A 226 6.72 4.78 -10.58
N LEU A 227 5.84 5.45 -11.34
CA LEU A 227 4.47 4.97 -11.55
C LEU A 227 4.42 3.70 -12.39
N ALA A 228 5.23 3.59 -13.44
CA ALA A 228 5.26 2.41 -14.30
C ALA A 228 5.68 1.13 -13.56
N LEU A 229 6.38 1.24 -12.43
CA LEU A 229 6.74 0.08 -11.58
C LEU A 229 5.54 -0.53 -10.85
N VAL A 230 4.49 0.25 -10.60
CA VAL A 230 3.42 -0.12 -9.65
C VAL A 230 2.01 0.04 -10.20
N ALA A 231 1.82 0.80 -11.28
CA ALA A 231 0.51 1.06 -11.86
C ALA A 231 -0.13 -0.26 -12.35
N PRO A 232 -1.35 -0.60 -11.92
CA PRO A 232 -2.06 -1.78 -12.40
C PRO A 232 -2.31 -1.70 -13.91
N THR A 233 -2.23 -2.82 -14.64
CA THR A 233 -2.61 -2.87 -16.06
C THR A 233 -4.05 -3.31 -16.29
N ARG A 234 -4.71 -3.83 -15.25
CA ARG A 234 -6.09 -4.35 -15.30
C ARG A 234 -6.78 -4.22 -13.94
N HIS A 235 -8.11 -4.16 -13.98
CA HIS A 235 -9.01 -4.30 -12.83
C HIS A 235 -10.39 -4.72 -13.35
N GLY A 236 -10.99 -5.76 -12.76
CA GLY A 236 -12.24 -6.34 -13.25
C GLY A 236 -12.20 -6.64 -14.76
N MET A 237 -13.09 -6.00 -15.52
CA MET A 237 -13.18 -6.15 -16.98
C MET A 237 -12.27 -5.18 -17.76
N PHE A 238 -11.73 -4.15 -17.10
CA PHE A 238 -10.86 -3.17 -17.73
C PHE A 238 -9.42 -3.69 -17.83
N ARG A 239 -8.79 -3.46 -18.98
CA ARG A 239 -7.37 -3.75 -19.20
C ARG A 239 -6.78 -2.76 -20.20
N ILE A 240 -5.54 -2.36 -19.95
CA ILE A 240 -4.72 -1.63 -20.92
C ILE A 240 -4.30 -2.60 -22.03
N SER A 241 -4.41 -2.21 -23.29
CA SER A 241 -4.02 -3.12 -24.37
C SER A 241 -2.49 -3.28 -24.44
N VAL A 242 -2.06 -4.45 -24.92
CA VAL A 242 -0.63 -4.74 -25.13
C VAL A 242 -0.02 -3.74 -26.12
N GLU A 243 -0.78 -3.34 -27.13
CA GLU A 243 -0.37 -2.34 -28.12
C GLU A 243 -0.16 -0.97 -27.46
N GLN A 244 -1.08 -0.54 -26.59
CA GLN A 244 -0.94 0.71 -25.84
C GLN A 244 0.31 0.71 -24.96
N LEU A 245 0.64 -0.43 -24.34
CA LEU A 245 1.86 -0.60 -23.55
C LEU A 245 3.12 -0.61 -24.42
N CYS A 246 3.07 -1.16 -25.63
CA CYS A 246 4.22 -1.15 -26.56
C CYS A 246 4.56 0.26 -27.06
N GLU A 247 3.58 1.16 -27.10
CA GLU A 247 3.76 2.58 -27.47
C GLU A 247 4.28 3.45 -26.32
N MET A 248 4.61 2.83 -25.17
CA MET A 248 5.12 3.58 -24.03
C MET A 248 6.52 4.15 -24.31
N PRO A 249 6.87 5.25 -23.63
CA PRO A 249 8.21 5.83 -23.68
C PRO A 249 9.32 4.84 -23.30
N SER A 250 10.54 5.07 -23.79
CA SER A 250 11.67 4.12 -23.67
C SER A 250 12.06 3.78 -22.23
N ASP A 251 12.01 4.77 -21.35
CA ASP A 251 12.26 4.64 -19.91
C ASP A 251 11.18 3.82 -19.19
N VAL A 252 9.92 3.94 -19.62
CA VAL A 252 8.81 3.09 -19.12
C VAL A 252 8.99 1.65 -19.61
N LEU A 253 9.29 1.45 -20.89
CA LEU A 253 9.53 0.12 -21.45
C LEU A 253 10.74 -0.57 -20.80
N ALA A 254 11.78 0.18 -20.42
CA ALA A 254 12.94 -0.34 -19.70
C ALA A 254 12.63 -0.79 -18.27
N VAL A 255 11.48 -0.40 -17.71
CA VAL A 255 11.02 -0.84 -16.39
C VAL A 255 10.31 -2.19 -16.44
N PHE A 256 9.63 -2.51 -17.54
CA PHE A 256 8.80 -3.71 -17.67
C PHE A 256 9.51 -5.03 -17.35
N PRO A 257 10.80 -5.25 -17.67
CA PRO A 257 11.50 -6.48 -17.29
C PRO A 257 11.57 -6.74 -15.78
N ARG A 258 11.34 -5.71 -14.95
CA ARG A 258 11.29 -5.81 -13.48
C ARG A 258 9.88 -6.14 -12.97
N ARG A 259 8.91 -6.29 -13.87
CA ARG A 259 7.51 -6.58 -13.57
C ARG A 259 7.12 -7.91 -14.20
N ASP A 260 6.61 -8.82 -13.37
CA ASP A 260 5.99 -10.08 -13.81
C ASP A 260 4.56 -10.22 -13.25
N ASP A 261 4.01 -9.10 -12.80
CA ASP A 261 2.74 -9.02 -12.10
C ASP A 261 1.52 -9.04 -13.03
N SER A 262 1.71 -8.85 -14.34
CA SER A 262 0.59 -8.85 -15.30
C SER A 262 0.84 -9.60 -16.60
N GLU A 263 -0.24 -10.16 -17.15
CA GLU A 263 -0.24 -10.85 -18.44
C GLU A 263 0.05 -9.88 -19.59
N GLU A 264 -0.43 -8.64 -19.49
CA GLU A 264 -0.21 -7.62 -20.52
C GLU A 264 1.28 -7.25 -20.60
N ILE A 265 1.95 -7.09 -19.46
CA ILE A 265 3.40 -6.81 -19.41
C ILE A 265 4.20 -8.01 -19.93
N ARG A 266 3.84 -9.23 -19.52
CA ARG A 266 4.46 -10.46 -20.05
C ARG A 266 4.31 -10.56 -21.58
N ALA A 267 3.16 -10.17 -22.12
CA ALA A 267 2.94 -10.12 -23.57
C ALA A 267 3.84 -9.08 -24.25
N VAL A 268 3.99 -7.88 -23.69
CA VAL A 268 4.94 -6.87 -24.20
C VAL A 268 6.37 -7.41 -24.18
N LEU A 269 6.81 -8.03 -23.09
CA LEU A 269 8.15 -8.63 -22.97
C LEU A 269 8.37 -9.78 -23.95
N LYS A 270 7.31 -10.53 -24.31
CA LYS A 270 7.36 -11.54 -25.37
C LYS A 270 7.57 -10.87 -26.73
N ILE A 271 6.79 -9.84 -27.07
CA ILE A 271 6.95 -9.08 -28.33
C ILE A 271 8.34 -8.45 -28.40
N MET A 272 8.87 -7.94 -27.29
CA MET A 272 10.21 -7.34 -27.21
C MET A 272 11.33 -8.33 -27.51
N ARG A 273 11.13 -9.62 -27.19
CA ARG A 273 12.05 -10.72 -27.54
C ARG A 273 11.90 -11.17 -29.00
N GLU A 274 10.66 -11.27 -29.48
CA GLU A 274 10.35 -11.77 -30.83
C GLU A 274 10.61 -10.72 -31.93
N ALA A 275 10.45 -9.43 -31.62
CA ALA A 275 10.61 -8.32 -32.55
C ALA A 275 11.39 -7.15 -31.90
N PRO A 276 12.67 -7.34 -31.55
CA PRO A 276 13.44 -6.34 -30.80
C PRO A 276 13.54 -5.00 -31.53
N ASN A 277 13.61 -5.01 -32.86
CA ASN A 277 13.73 -3.78 -33.67
C ASN A 277 12.54 -2.83 -33.56
N ARG A 278 11.41 -3.27 -32.97
CA ARG A 278 10.25 -2.40 -32.67
C ARG A 278 10.50 -1.48 -31.47
N PHE A 279 11.52 -1.77 -30.65
CA PHE A 279 11.73 -1.12 -29.36
C PHE A 279 13.04 -0.33 -29.30
N PRO A 280 13.06 0.78 -28.55
CA PRO A 280 14.26 1.59 -28.35
C PRO A 280 15.35 0.82 -27.61
N GLU A 281 16.61 1.16 -27.87
CA GLU A 281 17.79 0.47 -27.33
C GLU A 281 17.82 0.35 -25.79
N PRO A 282 17.46 1.39 -24.99
CA PRO A 282 17.40 1.27 -23.54
C PRO A 282 16.45 0.18 -23.03
N ALA A 283 15.29 0.01 -23.69
CA ALA A 283 14.31 -1.01 -23.32
C ALA A 283 14.82 -2.43 -23.64
N ARG A 284 15.47 -2.58 -24.80
CA ARG A 284 16.10 -3.86 -25.20
C ARG A 284 17.22 -4.26 -24.25
N ALA A 285 18.10 -3.32 -23.90
CA ALA A 285 19.22 -3.55 -23.00
C ALA A 285 18.73 -3.98 -21.60
N ALA A 286 17.70 -3.33 -21.07
CA ALA A 286 17.09 -3.70 -19.79
C ALA A 286 16.49 -5.11 -19.81
N SER A 287 15.79 -5.47 -20.89
CA SER A 287 15.20 -6.81 -21.08
C SER A 287 16.27 -7.92 -21.15
N ALA A 288 17.36 -7.68 -21.89
CA ALA A 288 18.47 -8.62 -21.98
C ALA A 288 19.18 -8.80 -20.62
N HIS A 289 19.38 -7.72 -19.87
CA HIS A 289 20.05 -7.76 -18.58
C HIS A 289 19.27 -8.59 -17.53
N CYS A 290 17.95 -8.43 -17.47
CA CYS A 290 17.09 -9.23 -16.58
C CYS A 290 17.07 -10.71 -16.96
N THR A 291 17.07 -11.02 -18.26
CA THR A 291 17.11 -12.42 -18.75
C THR A 291 18.41 -13.11 -18.33
N ASN A 292 19.56 -12.45 -18.55
CA ASN A 292 20.86 -12.98 -18.15
C ASN A 292 20.96 -13.16 -16.62
N SER A 293 20.42 -12.22 -15.84
CA SER A 293 20.40 -12.32 -14.37
C SER A 293 19.56 -13.50 -13.89
N ALA A 294 18.40 -13.77 -14.52
CA ALA A 294 17.55 -14.90 -14.17
C ALA A 294 18.21 -16.24 -14.51
N GLU A 295 18.84 -16.35 -15.68
CA GLU A 295 19.59 -17.56 -16.07
C GLU A 295 20.75 -17.84 -15.12
N THR A 296 21.47 -16.80 -14.69
CA THR A 296 22.57 -16.93 -13.72
C THR A 296 22.07 -17.39 -12.36
N ALA A 297 20.92 -16.88 -11.90
CA ALA A 297 20.31 -17.31 -10.64
C ALA A 297 19.81 -18.76 -10.71
N ILE A 298 19.19 -19.16 -11.82
CA ILE A 298 18.76 -20.56 -12.05
C ILE A 298 19.97 -21.49 -12.05
N GLN A 299 21.07 -21.13 -12.73
CA GLN A 299 22.31 -21.92 -12.73
C GLN A 299 22.93 -22.06 -11.34
N GLN A 300 22.86 -21.02 -10.51
CA GLN A 300 23.33 -21.11 -9.11
C GLN A 300 22.45 -22.01 -8.25
N VAL A 301 21.12 -21.97 -8.44
CA VAL A 301 20.19 -22.83 -7.69
C VAL A 301 20.32 -24.29 -8.12
N THR A 302 20.41 -24.58 -9.43
CA THR A 302 20.65 -25.93 -9.93
C THR A 302 22.02 -26.46 -9.53
N GLY A 303 23.05 -25.61 -9.50
CA GLY A 303 24.37 -25.95 -8.96
C GLY A 303 24.34 -26.32 -7.47
N LYS A 304 23.59 -25.55 -6.65
CA LYS A 304 23.40 -25.87 -5.22
C LYS A 304 22.57 -27.15 -5.01
N ALA A 305 21.54 -27.38 -5.82
CA ALA A 305 20.73 -28.60 -5.76
C ALA A 305 21.58 -29.85 -6.08
N SER A 306 22.40 -29.78 -7.14
CA SER A 306 23.32 -30.86 -7.51
C SER A 306 24.38 -31.15 -6.43
N TYR A 307 24.90 -30.10 -5.77
CA TYR A 307 25.82 -30.26 -4.64
C TYR A 307 25.15 -30.94 -3.43
N ASN A 308 23.90 -30.58 -3.11
CA ASN A 308 23.15 -31.19 -2.01
C ASN A 308 22.78 -32.65 -2.31
N GLU A 309 22.45 -32.99 -3.56
CA GLU A 309 22.23 -34.38 -3.98
C GLU A 309 23.49 -35.24 -3.81
N GLN A 310 24.67 -34.70 -4.14
CA GLN A 310 25.93 -35.40 -3.92
C GLN A 310 26.24 -35.59 -2.43
N GLN A 311 25.97 -34.59 -1.58
CA GLN A 311 26.13 -34.75 -0.13
C GLN A 311 25.17 -35.79 0.48
N LEU A 312 23.91 -35.81 0.01
CA LEU A 312 22.92 -36.81 0.44
C LEU A 312 23.32 -38.23 0.00
N ALA A 313 23.83 -38.40 -1.23
CA ALA A 313 24.31 -39.67 -1.72
C ALA A 313 25.52 -40.18 -0.91
N CYS A 314 26.48 -39.30 -0.59
CA CYS A 314 27.59 -39.65 0.29
C CYS A 314 27.13 -40.01 1.71
N GLY A 315 26.20 -39.23 2.28
CA GLY A 315 25.65 -39.50 3.61
C GLY A 315 24.88 -40.83 3.70
N LEU A 316 24.13 -41.18 2.65
CA LEU A 316 23.43 -42.48 2.55
C LEU A 316 24.42 -43.64 2.48
N ALA A 317 25.48 -43.53 1.68
CA ALA A 317 26.51 -44.57 1.58
C ALA A 317 27.25 -44.81 2.91
N ASP A 318 27.48 -43.74 3.69
CA ASP A 318 28.09 -43.86 5.02
C ASP A 318 27.12 -44.49 6.04
N LEU A 319 25.82 -44.15 5.98
CA LEU A 319 24.77 -44.79 6.78
C LEU A 319 24.65 -46.29 6.46
N GLU A 320 24.68 -46.68 5.18
CA GLU A 320 24.66 -48.08 4.76
C GLU A 320 25.85 -48.86 5.32
N ARG A 321 27.06 -48.29 5.30
CA ARG A 321 28.23 -48.90 5.95
C ARG A 321 28.07 -49.05 7.46
N GLN A 322 27.50 -48.05 8.14
CA GLN A 322 27.24 -48.15 9.57
C GLN A 322 26.24 -49.25 9.90
N VAL A 323 25.17 -49.37 9.12
CA VAL A 323 24.17 -50.43 9.29
C VAL A 323 24.78 -51.82 9.08
N GLN A 324 25.59 -52.00 8.04
CA GLN A 324 26.31 -53.26 7.80
C GLN A 324 27.25 -53.60 8.96
N GLY A 325 28.05 -52.65 9.44
CA GLY A 325 28.94 -52.87 10.58
C GLY A 325 28.20 -53.20 11.88
N LEU A 326 27.01 -52.63 12.09
CA LEU A 326 26.15 -52.99 13.22
C LEU A 326 25.58 -54.41 13.08
N GLN A 327 25.14 -54.81 11.87
CA GLN A 327 24.66 -56.16 11.59
C GLN A 327 25.74 -57.22 11.82
N GLU A 328 26.98 -56.96 11.42
CA GLU A 328 28.13 -57.84 11.67
C GLU A 328 28.40 -57.99 13.17
N ARG A 329 28.41 -56.88 13.92
CA ARG A 329 28.58 -56.91 15.39
C ARG A 329 27.47 -57.68 16.09
N LEU A 330 26.22 -57.49 15.65
CA LEU A 330 25.07 -58.21 16.20
C LEU A 330 25.18 -59.71 15.93
N SER A 331 25.61 -60.09 14.72
CA SER A 331 25.88 -61.50 14.36
C SER A 331 27.00 -62.10 15.22
N GLN A 332 28.09 -61.37 15.44
CA GLN A 332 29.19 -61.80 16.32
C GLN A 332 28.73 -61.98 17.77
N LEU A 333 27.94 -61.04 18.31
CA LEU A 333 27.38 -61.15 19.66
C LEU A 333 26.43 -62.33 19.80
N THR A 334 25.59 -62.58 18.79
CA THR A 334 24.62 -63.69 18.78
C THR A 334 25.35 -65.05 18.75
N ASN A 335 26.44 -65.14 17.99
CA ASN A 335 27.28 -66.35 17.97
C ASN A 335 28.03 -66.53 19.29
N ALA A 336 28.53 -65.45 19.90
CA ALA A 336 29.21 -65.50 21.19
C ALA A 336 28.28 -65.88 22.36
N THR A 337 26.99 -65.52 22.30
CA THR A 337 25.99 -65.98 23.28
C THR A 337 25.55 -67.42 23.06
N ALA A 338 25.57 -67.92 21.81
CA ALA A 338 25.32 -69.33 21.52
C ALA A 338 26.46 -70.25 22.02
N GLU A 339 27.71 -69.77 22.01
CA GLU A 339 28.86 -70.50 22.54
C GLU A 339 28.95 -70.47 24.08
N ARG A 340 28.41 -69.43 24.72
CA ARG A 340 28.27 -69.36 26.18
C ARG A 340 26.92 -69.93 26.59
N GLY A 341 26.80 -71.26 26.57
CA GLY A 341 25.63 -71.97 27.09
C GLY A 341 25.26 -71.52 28.51
N VAL A 342 24.28 -70.63 28.62
CA VAL A 342 23.59 -70.32 29.88
C VAL A 342 22.37 -71.24 29.95
N PRO A 343 22.34 -72.21 30.88
CA PRO A 343 21.15 -73.00 31.10
C PRO A 343 20.05 -72.11 31.67
N TYR A 344 18.92 -72.04 30.96
CA TYR A 344 17.66 -71.61 31.55
C TYR A 344 17.32 -72.59 32.69
N HIS A 345 17.32 -72.09 33.92
CA HIS A 345 16.67 -72.70 35.07
C HIS A 345 15.49 -71.84 35.49
#